data_AF-A0AAW0XGR5-F1
#
_entry.id   AF-A0AAW0XGR5-F1
#
_cell.length_a   1.000
_cell.length_b   1.000
_cell.length_c   1.000
_cell.angle_alpha   90.00
_cell.angle_beta   90.00
_cell.angle_gamma   90.00
#
_symmetry.space_group_name_H-M   'P 1'
#
loop_
_entity.id
_entity.type
_entity.pdbx_description
1 polymer ?
#
loop_
_entity_poly.entity_id
_entity_poly.type
_entity_poly.pdbx_seq_one_letter_code
_entity_poly.pdbx_strand_id
1 'polypeptide(L)'
;MFRENIPWDNLRRVSCKEVRALQRACVDIEPGGNYRPGITYIVAQKSHNTRFFWEEKEGEGEVSNVPPGTVVDTHITHHKYREFYLTSHPPNEASTSRPTHYQVMYDDNNLTMDQLETLTHAMCHLDARFPHSVSMPMPSTY
;
A
#
# COMPACT_ATOMS: atom_id res chain seq x y z
N MET A 1 -6.38 4.83 -6.69
CA MET A 1 -5.18 4.64 -7.53
C MET A 1 -4.02 4.22 -6.65
N PHE A 2 -3.38 3.10 -6.98
CA PHE A 2 -2.11 2.69 -6.38
C PHE A 2 -0.96 3.11 -7.28
N ARG A 3 0.10 3.67 -6.72
CA ARG A 3 1.27 4.14 -7.45
C ARG A 3 2.54 3.58 -6.83
N GLU A 4 3.46 3.08 -7.66
CA GLU A 4 4.75 2.53 -7.22
C GLU A 4 5.93 3.38 -7.69
N ASN A 5 7.16 3.03 -7.28
CA ASN A 5 8.41 3.55 -7.86
C ASN A 5 8.56 5.08 -7.80
N ILE A 6 7.96 5.75 -6.80
CA ILE A 6 8.24 7.15 -6.52
C ILE A 6 9.31 7.25 -5.43
N PRO A 7 10.45 7.91 -5.70
CA PRO A 7 11.43 8.21 -4.66
C PRO A 7 10.84 9.12 -3.59
N TRP A 8 11.20 8.86 -2.33
CA TRP A 8 10.73 9.61 -1.17
C TRP A 8 10.87 11.14 -1.31
N ASP A 9 12.01 11.61 -1.82
CA ASP A 9 12.30 13.04 -2.00
C ASP A 9 11.31 13.75 -2.93
N ASN A 10 10.76 13.01 -3.90
CA ASN A 10 9.85 13.54 -4.91
C ASN A 10 8.39 13.17 -4.66
N LEU A 11 8.10 12.43 -3.59
CA LEU A 11 6.80 11.83 -3.33
C LEU A 11 5.67 12.85 -3.42
N ARG A 12 5.76 13.93 -2.63
CA ARG A 12 4.74 15.00 -2.61
C ARG A 12 4.58 15.66 -3.98
N ARG A 13 5.70 16.01 -4.62
CA ARG A 13 5.68 16.75 -5.88
C ARG A 13 5.02 15.94 -7.00
N VAL A 14 5.38 14.66 -7.10
CA VAL A 14 4.83 13.74 -8.10
C VAL A 14 3.36 13.47 -7.81
N SER A 15 3.00 13.13 -6.57
CA SER A 15 1.60 12.87 -6.21
C SER A 15 0.70 14.07 -6.45
N CYS A 16 1.13 15.29 -6.06
CA CYS A 16 0.34 16.49 -6.35
C CYS A 16 0.15 16.73 -7.86
N LYS A 17 1.18 16.47 -8.67
CA LYS A 17 1.09 16.63 -10.13
C LYS A 17 0.15 15.59 -10.74
N GLU A 18 0.28 14.32 -10.35
CA GLU A 18 -0.52 13.21 -10.87
C GLU A 18 -1.99 13.33 -10.45
N VAL A 19 -2.27 13.65 -9.18
CA VAL A 19 -3.65 13.86 -8.70
C VAL A 19 -4.34 15.01 -9.45
N ARG A 20 -3.64 16.14 -9.65
CA ARG A 20 -4.19 17.26 -10.43
C ARG A 20 -4.43 16.89 -11.89
N ALA A 21 -3.56 16.07 -12.47
CA ALA A 21 -3.74 15.58 -13.83
C ALA A 21 -4.96 14.66 -13.94
N LEU A 22 -5.18 13.77 -12.96
CA LEU A 22 -6.38 12.92 -12.88
C LEU A 22 -7.64 13.74 -12.76
N GLN A 23 -7.67 14.72 -11.85
CA GLN A 23 -8.83 15.61 -11.68
C GLN A 23 -9.19 16.35 -12.96
N ARG A 24 -8.18 16.85 -13.70
CA ARG A 24 -8.39 17.49 -15.01
C ARG A 24 -8.94 16.49 -16.03
N ALA A 25 -8.33 15.32 -16.14
CA ALA A 25 -8.79 14.28 -17.06
C ALA A 25 -10.25 13.87 -16.78
N CYS A 26 -10.66 13.77 -15.51
CA CYS A 26 -12.06 13.51 -15.16
C CYS A 26 -12.99 14.62 -15.69
N VAL A 27 -12.64 15.90 -15.47
CA VAL A 27 -13.44 17.03 -15.96
C VAL A 27 -13.51 17.05 -17.50
N ASP A 28 -12.43 16.69 -18.18
CA ASP A 28 -12.34 16.70 -19.64
C ASP A 28 -13.15 15.57 -20.31
N ILE A 29 -13.43 14.46 -19.59
CA ILE A 29 -14.17 13.30 -20.12
C ILE A 29 -15.65 13.62 -20.35
N GLU A 30 -16.27 14.43 -19.49
CA GLU A 30 -17.71 14.72 -19.57
C GLU A 30 -17.95 16.15 -20.10
N PRO A 31 -18.57 16.32 -21.28
CA PRO A 31 -18.95 17.64 -21.79
C PRO A 31 -20.01 18.26 -20.86
N GLY A 32 -19.57 19.17 -19.99
CA GLY A 32 -20.38 19.76 -18.92
C GLY A 32 -19.66 19.90 -17.59
N GLY A 33 -18.53 19.20 -17.40
CA GLY A 33 -17.62 19.40 -16.26
C GLY A 33 -18.16 18.95 -14.90
N ASN A 34 -19.20 18.12 -14.89
CA ASN A 34 -19.83 17.61 -13.65
C ASN A 34 -19.20 16.30 -13.16
N TYR A 35 -18.47 15.57 -13.99
CA TYR A 35 -17.77 14.36 -13.59
C TYR A 35 -16.58 14.64 -12.66
N ARG A 36 -16.83 14.54 -11.35
CA ARG A 36 -15.83 14.71 -10.28
C ARG A 36 -15.90 13.53 -9.30
N PRO A 37 -15.40 12.35 -9.68
CA PRO A 37 -15.35 11.21 -8.77
C PRO A 37 -14.37 11.49 -7.63
N GLY A 38 -14.65 10.93 -6.45
CA GLY A 38 -13.71 10.97 -5.34
C GLY A 38 -12.46 10.14 -5.65
N ILE A 39 -11.28 10.76 -5.54
CA ILE A 39 -10.01 10.10 -5.81
C ILE A 39 -9.32 9.76 -4.48
N THR A 40 -8.92 8.50 -4.34
CA THR A 40 -7.96 8.06 -3.31
C THR A 40 -6.67 7.67 -4.00
N TYR A 41 -5.55 8.24 -3.58
CA TYR A 41 -4.21 8.04 -4.13
C TYR A 41 -3.27 7.52 -3.05
N ILE A 42 -2.75 6.33 -3.27
CA ILE A 42 -1.91 5.60 -2.32
C ILE A 42 -0.60 5.25 -3.02
N VAL A 43 0.52 5.55 -2.36
CA VAL A 43 1.84 5.14 -2.85
C VAL A 43 2.26 3.87 -2.13
N ALA A 44 2.63 2.86 -2.90
CA ALA A 44 3.18 1.61 -2.42
C ALA A 44 4.70 1.61 -2.62
N GLN A 45 5.45 1.28 -1.57
CA GLN A 45 6.91 1.21 -1.58
C GLN A 45 7.37 -0.09 -0.96
N LYS A 46 7.95 -0.96 -1.80
CA LYS A 46 8.57 -2.23 -1.36
C LYS A 46 10.07 -2.08 -1.05
N SER A 47 10.71 -1.05 -1.60
CA SER A 47 12.15 -0.81 -1.44
C SER A 47 12.42 0.09 -0.22
N HIS A 48 12.43 -0.52 0.96
CA HIS A 48 12.85 0.11 2.22
C HIS A 48 13.53 -0.90 3.15
N ASN A 49 14.08 -0.40 4.26
CA ASN A 49 14.88 -1.20 5.19
C ASN A 49 14.08 -1.78 6.36
N THR A 50 12.81 -1.39 6.56
CA THR A 50 11.95 -1.94 7.61
C THR A 50 11.66 -3.43 7.40
N ARG A 51 11.88 -4.25 8.44
CA ARG A 51 11.57 -5.69 8.50
C ARG A 51 10.80 -5.98 9.79
N PHE A 52 9.90 -6.95 9.73
CA PHE A 52 9.16 -7.44 10.89
C PHE A 52 9.50 -8.89 11.15
N PHE A 53 9.57 -9.22 12.43
CA PHE A 53 9.92 -10.53 12.93
C PHE A 53 8.85 -10.99 13.92
N TRP A 54 8.53 -12.27 13.88
CA TRP A 54 7.62 -12.90 14.81
C TRP A 54 8.44 -13.70 15.83
N GLU A 55 8.22 -13.42 17.10
CA GLU A 55 8.85 -14.11 18.23
C GLU A 55 7.77 -14.93 18.94
N GLU A 56 7.86 -16.25 18.87
CA GLU A 56 7.00 -17.13 19.66
C GLU A 56 7.50 -17.18 21.11
N LYS A 57 6.61 -16.85 22.05
CA LYS A 57 6.96 -16.77 23.48
C LYS A 57 7.31 -18.12 24.13
N GLU A 58 7.00 -19.24 23.47
CA GLU A 58 7.14 -20.60 24.04
C GLU A 58 8.21 -21.46 23.36
N GLY A 59 8.85 -20.97 22.29
CA GLY A 59 9.92 -21.68 21.57
C GLY A 59 11.30 -21.07 21.83
N GLU A 60 12.35 -21.87 21.72
CA GLU A 60 13.75 -21.47 21.92
C GLU A 60 14.21 -20.42 20.87
N GLY A 61 13.85 -19.14 21.04
CA GLY A 61 14.45 -18.01 20.34
C GLY A 61 14.42 -18.05 18.80
N GLU A 62 13.56 -18.87 18.20
CA GLU A 62 13.50 -19.04 16.76
C GLU A 62 12.73 -17.87 16.13
N VAL A 63 13.48 -16.97 15.50
CA VAL A 63 12.91 -15.78 14.85
C VAL A 63 12.34 -16.17 13.49
N SER A 64 11.03 -15.99 13.32
CA SER A 64 10.34 -16.30 12.07
C SER A 64 9.78 -15.04 11.38
N ASN A 65 9.36 -15.21 10.13
CA ASN A 65 8.67 -14.16 9.40
C ASN A 65 7.26 -13.97 9.96
N VAL A 66 6.77 -12.73 9.95
CA VAL A 66 5.38 -12.44 10.31
C VAL A 66 4.39 -13.14 9.36
N PRO A 67 3.22 -13.58 9.85
CA PRO A 67 2.22 -14.22 9.03
C PRO A 67 1.69 -13.28 7.93
N PRO A 68 1.23 -13.82 6.79
CA PRO A 68 0.60 -13.01 5.76
C PRO A 68 -0.68 -12.35 6.31
N GLY A 69 -0.93 -11.11 5.88
CA GLY A 69 -2.00 -10.27 6.42
C GLY A 69 -1.60 -9.44 7.63
N THR A 70 -0.35 -9.54 8.12
CA THR A 70 0.13 -8.67 9.20
C THR A 70 0.15 -7.22 8.74
N VAL A 71 -0.57 -6.37 9.47
CA VAL A 71 -0.61 -4.92 9.29
C VAL A 71 0.05 -4.24 10.48
N VAL A 72 0.85 -3.20 10.21
CA VAL A 72 1.43 -2.34 11.24
C VAL A 72 1.18 -0.88 10.87
N ASP A 73 0.27 -0.24 11.59
CA ASP A 73 -0.19 1.14 11.40
C ASP A 73 0.11 2.05 12.61
N THR A 74 0.61 1.48 13.72
CA THR A 74 0.93 2.22 14.96
C THR A 74 2.43 2.25 15.28
N HIS A 75 2.84 3.24 16.09
CA HIS A 75 4.18 3.44 16.69
C HIS A 75 5.34 3.73 15.74
N ILE A 76 5.51 2.93 14.69
CA ILE A 76 6.62 3.05 13.71
C ILE A 76 6.25 3.92 12.50
N THR A 77 4.97 4.25 12.37
CA THR A 77 4.39 5.08 11.31
C THR A 77 4.47 6.56 11.68
N HIS A 78 4.47 7.41 10.67
CA HIS A 78 4.57 8.85 10.81
C HIS A 78 3.31 9.43 11.45
N HIS A 79 3.44 10.03 12.62
CA HIS A 79 2.35 10.62 13.43
C HIS A 79 1.38 11.60 12.73
N LYS A 80 1.74 12.11 11.55
CA LYS A 80 1.02 13.14 10.78
C LYS A 80 0.46 12.61 9.47
N TYR A 81 1.00 11.51 8.94
CA TYR A 81 0.61 10.97 7.66
C TYR A 81 -0.13 9.66 7.87
N ARG A 82 -1.09 9.39 6.99
CA ARG A 82 -1.82 8.13 6.99
C ARG A 82 -0.99 7.12 6.24
N GLU A 83 -0.28 6.27 6.98
CA GLU A 83 0.58 5.25 6.43
C GLU A 83 0.50 3.97 7.24
N PHE A 84 0.75 2.85 6.58
CA PHE A 84 0.73 1.53 7.19
C PHE A 84 1.69 0.61 6.44
N TYR A 85 2.19 -0.40 7.13
CA TYR A 85 2.92 -1.49 6.52
C TYR A 85 2.01 -2.71 6.43
N LEU A 86 2.07 -3.42 5.30
CA LEU A 86 1.32 -4.66 5.10
C LEU A 86 2.23 -5.74 4.52
N THR A 87 2.29 -6.88 5.20
CA THR A 87 2.91 -8.11 4.68
C THR A 87 1.82 -8.99 4.09
N SER A 88 1.52 -8.85 2.79
CA SER A 88 0.41 -9.60 2.16
C SER A 88 0.78 -11.00 1.68
N HIS A 89 2.04 -11.25 1.34
CA HIS A 89 2.51 -12.51 0.73
C HIS A 89 2.91 -13.54 1.79
N PRO A 90 2.79 -14.84 1.50
CA PRO A 90 3.30 -15.88 2.38
C PRO A 90 4.82 -15.73 2.56
N PRO A 91 5.34 -16.07 3.75
CA PRO A 91 6.76 -15.99 4.02
C PRO A 91 7.54 -16.93 3.10
N ASN A 92 8.68 -16.47 2.62
CA ASN A 92 9.63 -17.32 1.92
C ASN A 92 10.61 -17.93 2.93
N GLU A 93 10.81 -19.24 2.90
CA GLU A 93 11.70 -19.97 3.81
C GLU A 93 13.17 -19.50 3.69
N ALA A 94 13.57 -19.02 2.51
CA ALA A 94 14.96 -18.62 2.25
C ALA A 94 15.30 -17.17 2.65
N SER A 95 14.31 -16.34 3.04
CA SER A 95 14.56 -14.90 3.25
C SER A 95 13.56 -14.21 4.17
N THR A 96 14.00 -13.12 4.80
CA THR A 96 13.10 -12.26 5.57
C THR A 96 12.08 -11.56 4.69
N SER A 97 10.80 -11.66 5.04
CA SER A 97 9.68 -10.99 4.37
C SER A 97 9.90 -9.48 4.35
N ARG A 98 9.62 -8.87 3.20
CA ARG A 98 9.66 -7.41 3.03
C ARG A 98 8.23 -6.89 3.09
N PRO A 99 7.78 -6.31 4.22
CA PRO A 99 6.48 -5.65 4.26
C PRO A 99 6.47 -4.53 3.22
N THR A 100 5.33 -4.25 2.61
CA THR A 100 5.18 -3.11 1.71
C THR A 100 4.69 -1.92 2.52
N HIS A 101 5.36 -0.78 2.39
CA HIS A 101 4.96 0.48 2.98
C HIS A 101 3.93 1.18 2.09
N TYR A 102 2.77 1.53 2.65
CA TYR A 102 1.71 2.24 1.96
C TYR A 102 1.51 3.61 2.60
N GLN A 103 1.54 4.66 1.79
CA GLN A 103 1.28 6.03 2.23
C GLN A 103 0.12 6.64 1.44
N VAL A 104 -0.90 7.12 2.14
CA VAL A 104 -2.03 7.83 1.54
C VAL A 104 -1.61 9.27 1.29
N MET A 105 -1.52 9.65 0.02
CA MET A 105 -1.12 11.01 -0.38
C MET A 105 -2.31 11.93 -0.62
N TYR A 106 -3.46 11.36 -0.97
CA TYR A 106 -4.68 12.08 -1.27
C TYR A 106 -5.89 11.17 -1.08
N ASP A 107 -6.98 11.66 -0.48
CA ASP A 107 -8.17 10.86 -0.24
C ASP A 107 -9.42 11.75 -0.17
N ASP A 108 -10.20 11.80 -1.25
CA ASP A 108 -11.52 12.46 -1.28
C ASP A 108 -12.64 11.55 -0.74
N ASN A 109 -12.42 10.23 -0.72
CA ASN A 109 -13.43 9.25 -0.33
C ASN A 109 -13.52 9.09 1.19
N ASN A 110 -12.67 9.79 1.96
CA ASN A 110 -12.59 9.73 3.41
C ASN A 110 -12.62 8.29 3.96
N LEU A 111 -11.84 7.41 3.34
CA LEU A 111 -11.77 6.02 3.77
C LEU A 111 -11.10 5.96 5.14
N THR A 112 -11.50 5.01 5.98
CA THR A 112 -10.81 4.71 7.25
C THR A 112 -9.52 3.90 7.00
N MET A 113 -8.63 3.81 7.98
CA MET A 113 -7.41 3.00 7.87
C MET A 113 -7.75 1.52 7.69
N ASP A 114 -8.63 0.97 8.52
CA ASP A 114 -9.11 -0.41 8.41
C ASP A 114 -9.67 -0.75 7.01
N GLN A 115 -10.42 0.18 6.41
CA GLN A 115 -10.96 0.02 5.06
C GLN A 115 -9.85 0.00 4.00
N LEU A 116 -8.85 0.89 4.11
CA LEU A 116 -7.72 0.93 3.20
C LEU A 116 -6.86 -0.32 3.31
N GLU A 117 -6.59 -0.79 4.52
CA GLU A 117 -5.80 -1.98 4.80
C GLU A 117 -6.48 -3.23 4.25
N THR A 118 -7.77 -3.40 4.56
CA THR A 118 -8.60 -4.50 4.06
C THR A 118 -8.68 -4.49 2.53
N LEU A 119 -8.94 -3.32 1.94
CA LEU A 119 -9.00 -3.16 0.48
C LEU A 119 -7.66 -3.52 -0.15
N THR A 120 -6.56 -2.99 0.37
CA THR A 120 -5.21 -3.24 -0.15
C THR A 120 -4.85 -4.72 -0.06
N HIS A 121 -5.16 -5.37 1.07
CA HIS A 121 -4.93 -6.80 1.25
C HIS A 121 -5.77 -7.65 0.31
N ALA A 122 -7.05 -7.32 0.12
CA ALA A 122 -7.92 -8.01 -0.84
C ALA A 122 -7.38 -7.89 -2.28
N MET A 123 -6.90 -6.71 -2.67
CA MET A 123 -6.34 -6.48 -4.00
C MET A 123 -5.04 -7.27 -4.27
N CYS A 124 -4.27 -7.62 -3.23
CA CYS A 124 -3.12 -8.50 -3.34
C CYS A 124 -3.48 -9.96 -3.66
N HIS A 125 -4.75 -10.36 -3.55
CA HIS A 125 -5.22 -11.71 -3.90
C HIS A 125 -5.81 -11.80 -5.31
N LEU A 126 -5.94 -10.67 -6.01
CA LEU A 126 -6.55 -10.61 -7.34
C LEU A 126 -5.58 -10.92 -8.49
N ASP A 127 -4.33 -11.32 -8.19
CA ASP A 127 -3.35 -11.64 -9.23
C ASP A 127 -3.66 -12.99 -9.87
N ALA A 128 -4.09 -12.96 -11.14
CA ALA A 128 -4.40 -14.18 -11.89
C ALA A 128 -3.15 -15.01 -12.27
N ARG A 129 -1.94 -14.48 -12.10
CA ARG A 129 -0.68 -15.18 -12.44
C ARG A 129 -0.26 -16.18 -11.37
N PHE A 130 -0.64 -15.96 -10.12
CA PHE A 130 -0.19 -16.76 -8.99
C PHE A 130 -1.38 -17.21 -8.12
N PRO A 131 -1.39 -18.46 -7.63
CA PRO A 131 -2.45 -18.95 -6.75
C PRO A 131 -2.32 -18.45 -5.30
N HIS A 132 -1.34 -17.58 -5.02
CA HIS A 132 -1.05 -17.04 -3.69
C HIS A 132 -1.04 -15.52 -3.73
N SER A 133 -1.22 -14.89 -2.56
CA SER A 133 -1.19 -13.45 -2.43
C SER A 133 0.17 -12.85 -2.82
N VAL A 134 0.14 -11.78 -3.59
CA VAL A 134 1.32 -11.04 -4.01
C VAL A 134 1.68 -9.94 -3.02
N SER A 135 2.93 -9.46 -3.05
CA SER A 135 3.43 -8.45 -2.10
C SER A 135 2.85 -7.04 -2.28
N MET A 136 2.29 -6.76 -3.45
CA MET A 136 1.74 -5.45 -3.83
C MET A 136 0.48 -5.68 -4.68
N PRO A 137 -0.54 -4.80 -4.60
CA PRO A 137 -1.81 -5.01 -5.26
C PRO A 137 -1.67 -4.99 -6.79
N MET A 138 -2.51 -5.76 -7.47
CA MET A 138 -2.47 -5.91 -8.93
C MET A 138 -2.47 -4.61 -9.77
N PRO A 139 -3.22 -3.54 -9.42
CA PRO A 139 -3.25 -2.33 -10.23
C PRO A 139 -1.90 -1.62 -10.36
N SER A 140 -0.90 -1.97 -9.54
CA SER A 140 0.42 -1.36 -9.57
C SER A 140 1.50 -2.22 -10.23
N THR A 141 1.22 -3.50 -10.55
CA THR A 141 2.20 -4.46 -11.10
C THR A 141 1.85 -5.02 -12.49
N TYR A 142 0.85 -4.42 -13.16
CA TYR A 142 0.43 -4.77 -14.53
C TYR A 142 1.28 -4.08 -15.60
#